data_AF-A0A9N9ITW3-F1
#
_entry.id   AF-A0A9N9ITW3-F1
#
_cell.length_a   1.000
_cell.length_b   1.000
_cell.length_c   1.000
_cell.angle_alpha   90.00
_cell.angle_beta   90.00
_cell.angle_gamma   90.00
#
_symmetry.space_group_name_H-M   'P 1'
#
loop_
_entity.id
_entity.type
_entity.pdbx_description
1 polymer ?
#
loop_
_entity_poly.entity_id
_entity_poly.type
_entity_poly.pdbx_seq_one_letter_code
_entity_poly.pdbx_strand_id
1 'polypeptide(L)'
;EFVKCVTQIHGFTKYDDVASVKEDFDQIVKDYSKCVKELNPNYSKILSPVGQEYLKDDEIEDVIKDKKLNHGWIIFDRGMKSIYKFEHQFKINFNPINRNTGIFNINLMPIKTPMDTLLKYNIKPSAITSEHFQLISGQLVNDSANKVYLEIQYPLLELVFEKENIKLPEILIEDINNALKDNDPYHKLMQIFDDYGHFVPRKVILGHKLYRMSHLKRNKTLLEKKKIVTREYFETSEFNEFWNEWNNSIMHYCFDEVHLSSMSSEKFDRNEITKWASFLSDNNLQVICWDELHSLYELLDNNLKQKVKSIFGINDQTGNISVKKEKILMTGVIPITNSPYYLVNLPDNLSSDNYQIFGRLVTQDGKLIDAVIKFKAMTAHNFLVLIDIDKTMDISIIASGSHKFAYAKKFDIDIPFLLPENLPTNWIFCASFQYLKDCGPNFHAAIQYDKVNNKFIITIYDDSNMYDTSTEEYLLNWCIFPKDHKILVDNLKSREILGGKNQEISADNHLEKRFNL
;
A
#
# COMPACT_ATOMS: atom_id res chain seq x y z
N GLU A 1 -45.38 21.41 -22.25
CA GLU A 1 -46.57 22.28 -22.29
C GLU A 1 -47.38 22.16 -23.57
N PHE A 2 -46.86 22.49 -24.77
CA PHE A 2 -47.63 22.38 -26.02
C PHE A 2 -48.25 21.00 -26.27
N VAL A 3 -47.45 19.92 -26.18
CA VAL A 3 -47.96 18.54 -26.34
C VAL A 3 -49.03 18.21 -25.29
N LYS A 4 -48.86 18.62 -24.01
CA LYS A 4 -49.87 18.43 -22.96
C LYS A 4 -51.17 19.18 -23.26
N CYS A 5 -51.07 20.40 -23.79
CA CYS A 5 -52.20 21.23 -24.17
C CYS A 5 -52.98 20.59 -25.35
N VAL A 6 -52.27 20.07 -26.35
CA VAL A 6 -52.87 19.38 -27.51
C VAL A 6 -53.49 18.04 -27.11
N THR A 7 -52.84 17.25 -26.25
CA THR A 7 -53.42 15.99 -25.72
C THR A 7 -54.65 16.24 -24.85
N GLN A 8 -54.68 17.34 -24.08
CA GLN A 8 -55.88 17.75 -23.34
C GLN A 8 -57.02 18.14 -24.27
N ILE A 9 -56.76 18.89 -25.35
CA ILE A 9 -57.79 19.27 -26.33
C ILE A 9 -58.36 18.02 -27.03
N HIS A 10 -57.51 17.06 -27.42
CA HIS A 10 -57.95 15.83 -28.08
C HIS A 10 -58.63 14.82 -27.14
N GLY A 11 -58.34 14.85 -25.83
CA GLY A 11 -59.01 13.98 -24.85
C GLY A 11 -60.51 14.26 -24.68
N PHE A 12 -60.99 15.44 -25.10
CA PHE A 12 -62.40 15.84 -24.97
C PHE A 12 -63.22 15.72 -26.26
N THR A 13 -62.60 15.37 -27.39
CA THR A 13 -63.28 15.28 -28.68
C THR A 13 -63.37 13.82 -29.13
N LYS A 14 -64.60 13.30 -29.27
CA LYS A 14 -64.83 12.01 -29.95
C LYS A 14 -64.63 12.25 -31.44
N TYR A 15 -63.57 11.68 -31.99
CA TYR A 15 -63.32 11.68 -33.43
C TYR A 15 -63.83 10.36 -34.01
N ASP A 16 -64.61 10.44 -35.09
CA ASP A 16 -65.13 9.27 -35.79
C ASP A 16 -64.04 8.54 -36.61
N ASP A 17 -62.90 9.19 -36.85
CA ASP A 17 -61.75 8.63 -37.57
C ASP A 17 -60.42 8.98 -36.89
N VAL A 18 -59.86 8.02 -36.16
CA VAL A 18 -58.58 8.14 -35.43
C VAL A 18 -57.39 8.26 -36.39
N ALA A 19 -57.49 7.76 -37.63
CA ALA A 19 -56.40 7.82 -38.59
C ALA A 19 -56.19 9.24 -39.11
N SER A 20 -57.26 9.94 -39.47
CA SER A 20 -57.22 11.35 -39.90
C SER A 20 -56.62 12.26 -38.83
N VAL A 21 -56.99 12.06 -37.56
CA VAL A 21 -56.48 12.88 -36.44
C VAL A 21 -54.98 12.67 -36.23
N LYS A 22 -54.50 11.44 -36.39
CA LYS A 22 -53.07 11.13 -36.30
C LYS A 22 -52.30 11.81 -37.42
N GLU A 23 -52.84 11.80 -38.64
CA GLU A 23 -52.21 12.42 -39.80
C GLU A 23 -52.14 13.95 -39.66
N ASP A 24 -53.21 14.58 -39.18
CA ASP A 24 -53.23 16.01 -38.87
C ASP A 24 -52.26 16.38 -37.74
N PHE A 25 -52.16 15.55 -36.70
CA PHE A 25 -51.21 15.76 -35.61
C PHE A 25 -49.76 15.65 -36.10
N ASP A 26 -49.45 14.63 -36.90
CA ASP A 26 -48.12 14.45 -37.51
C ASP A 26 -47.77 15.65 -38.42
N GLN A 27 -48.75 16.21 -39.12
CA GLN A 27 -48.56 17.40 -39.94
C GLN A 27 -48.33 18.66 -39.10
N ILE A 28 -49.08 18.87 -38.01
CA ILE A 28 -48.87 19.99 -37.07
C ILE A 28 -47.48 19.93 -36.44
N VAL A 29 -47.00 18.74 -36.06
CA VAL A 29 -45.65 18.56 -35.51
C VAL A 29 -44.58 18.90 -36.56
N LYS A 30 -44.77 18.48 -37.82
CA LYS A 30 -43.87 18.84 -38.93
C LYS A 30 -43.83 20.35 -39.17
N ASP A 31 -44.99 21.00 -39.22
CA ASP A 31 -45.09 22.43 -39.48
C ASP A 31 -44.51 23.26 -38.33
N TYR A 32 -44.74 22.86 -37.08
CA TYR A 32 -44.10 23.48 -35.92
C TYR A 32 -42.58 23.32 -35.96
N SER A 33 -42.07 22.12 -36.27
CA SER A 33 -40.62 21.88 -36.41
C SER A 33 -40.00 22.77 -37.50
N LYS A 34 -40.71 22.95 -38.62
CA LYS A 34 -40.30 23.85 -39.70
C LYS A 34 -40.27 25.31 -39.26
N CYS A 35 -41.34 25.80 -38.63
CA CYS A 35 -41.41 27.17 -38.10
C CYS A 35 -40.29 27.47 -37.09
N VAL A 36 -39.98 26.53 -36.19
CA VAL A 36 -38.90 26.70 -35.20
C VAL A 36 -37.53 26.79 -35.90
N LYS A 37 -37.29 26.01 -36.96
CA LYS A 37 -36.06 26.08 -37.77
C LYS A 37 -35.93 27.40 -38.52
N GLU A 38 -37.03 27.94 -39.04
CA GLU A 38 -37.05 29.21 -39.78
C GLU A 38 -36.90 30.43 -38.86
N LEU A 39 -37.56 30.43 -37.70
CA LEU A 39 -37.51 31.55 -36.75
C LEU A 39 -36.16 31.71 -36.07
N ASN A 40 -35.36 30.64 -36.01
CA ASN A 40 -34.08 30.69 -35.34
C ASN A 40 -33.13 29.67 -35.99
N PRO A 41 -32.40 30.06 -37.05
CA PRO A 41 -31.55 29.12 -37.81
C PRO A 41 -30.46 28.46 -36.95
N ASN A 42 -30.07 29.09 -35.83
CA ASN A 42 -29.15 28.53 -34.84
C ASN A 42 -29.80 27.44 -33.95
N TYR A 43 -31.12 27.41 -33.81
CA TYR A 43 -31.88 26.41 -33.04
C TYR A 43 -32.04 25.08 -33.79
N SER A 44 -31.81 25.06 -35.11
CA SER A 44 -31.82 23.83 -35.92
C SER A 44 -30.79 22.79 -35.45
N LYS A 45 -29.71 23.22 -34.76
CA LYS A 45 -28.73 22.34 -34.10
C LYS A 45 -29.24 21.70 -32.80
N ILE A 46 -30.26 22.27 -32.16
CA ILE A 46 -30.69 21.90 -30.80
C ILE A 46 -31.92 20.98 -30.83
N LEU A 47 -32.75 21.03 -31.88
CA LEU A 47 -34.03 20.30 -31.95
C LEU A 47 -34.10 19.30 -33.12
N SER A 48 -33.01 18.64 -33.49
CA SER A 48 -33.10 17.40 -34.26
C SER A 48 -33.72 16.31 -33.37
N PRO A 49 -34.98 15.90 -33.57
CA PRO A 49 -35.54 14.79 -32.82
C PRO A 49 -35.15 13.50 -33.54
N VAL A 50 -34.53 12.57 -32.81
CA VAL A 50 -34.51 11.14 -33.14
C VAL A 50 -33.67 10.78 -34.38
N GLY A 51 -32.40 11.14 -34.30
CA GLY A 51 -31.32 10.36 -34.89
C GLY A 51 -30.15 10.53 -33.95
N GLN A 52 -30.11 9.74 -32.85
CA GLN A 52 -28.86 9.61 -32.11
C GLN A 52 -27.90 8.93 -33.08
N GLU A 53 -27.14 9.72 -33.84
CA GLU A 53 -25.89 9.24 -34.41
C GLU A 53 -24.97 8.98 -33.23
N TYR A 54 -25.17 7.80 -32.64
CA TYR A 54 -24.18 7.18 -31.80
C TYR A 54 -22.87 7.17 -32.58
N LEU A 55 -21.76 7.33 -31.87
CA LEU A 55 -20.46 7.15 -32.51
C LEU A 55 -20.49 5.78 -33.19
N LYS A 56 -20.09 5.73 -34.45
CA LYS A 56 -19.97 4.45 -35.14
C LYS A 56 -18.87 3.64 -34.44
N ASP A 57 -18.96 2.32 -34.51
CA ASP A 57 -17.98 1.44 -33.85
C ASP A 57 -16.53 1.82 -34.26
N ASP A 58 -16.31 2.18 -35.53
CA ASP A 58 -15.01 2.66 -36.03
C ASP A 58 -14.51 3.94 -35.34
N GLU A 59 -15.41 4.89 -35.03
CA GLU A 59 -15.04 6.13 -34.34
C GLU A 59 -14.68 5.86 -32.87
N ILE A 60 -15.33 4.87 -32.25
CA ILE A 60 -15.00 4.43 -30.89
C ILE A 60 -13.62 3.77 -30.87
N GLU A 61 -13.31 2.93 -31.85
CA GLU A 61 -11.97 2.33 -32.00
C GLU A 61 -10.87 3.39 -32.14
N ASP A 62 -11.12 4.44 -32.94
CA ASP A 62 -10.20 5.57 -33.07
C ASP A 62 -10.01 6.30 -31.74
N VAL A 63 -11.07 6.53 -30.97
CA VAL A 63 -10.98 7.13 -29.63
C VAL A 63 -10.19 6.24 -28.67
N ILE A 64 -10.40 4.92 -28.67
CA ILE A 64 -9.65 3.98 -27.83
C ILE A 64 -8.17 4.04 -28.16
N LYS A 65 -7.83 4.07 -29.45
CA LYS A 65 -6.46 4.12 -29.94
C LYS A 65 -5.78 5.46 -29.63
N ASP A 66 -6.45 6.57 -29.91
CA ASP A 66 -5.98 7.93 -29.65
C ASP A 66 -5.75 8.16 -28.15
N LYS A 67 -6.70 7.75 -27.31
CA LYS A 67 -6.62 7.88 -25.85
C LYS A 67 -5.85 6.75 -25.17
N LYS A 68 -5.30 5.81 -25.94
CA LYS A 68 -4.50 4.67 -25.45
C LYS A 68 -5.24 3.86 -24.37
N LEU A 69 -6.56 3.71 -24.49
CA LEU A 69 -7.37 3.00 -23.49
C LEU A 69 -7.12 1.49 -23.48
N ASN A 70 -6.48 0.98 -24.53
CA ASN A 70 -6.02 -0.39 -24.66
C ASN A 70 -4.58 -0.60 -24.13
N HIS A 71 -4.09 0.30 -23.28
CA HIS A 71 -2.74 0.20 -22.70
C HIS A 71 -2.79 -0.12 -21.20
N GLY A 72 -1.70 -0.68 -20.69
CA GLY A 72 -1.41 -0.69 -19.26
C GLY A 72 -0.84 0.65 -18.81
N TRP A 73 -1.16 1.04 -17.58
CA TRP A 73 -0.91 2.37 -17.04
C TRP A 73 -0.18 2.33 -15.71
N ILE A 74 0.72 3.30 -15.52
CA ILE A 74 1.41 3.57 -14.26
C ILE A 74 0.97 4.92 -13.74
N ILE A 75 0.73 5.00 -12.43
CA ILE A 75 0.40 6.24 -11.72
C ILE A 75 1.59 6.62 -10.85
N PHE A 76 2.06 7.86 -11.01
CA PHE A 76 3.19 8.44 -10.27
C PHE A 76 2.89 9.88 -9.87
N ASP A 77 3.79 10.51 -9.10
CA ASP A 77 3.67 11.88 -8.55
C ASP A 77 3.43 13.00 -9.57
N ARG A 78 3.66 12.75 -10.86
CA ARG A 78 3.51 13.71 -11.96
C ARG A 78 2.38 13.37 -12.93
N GLY A 79 1.74 12.20 -12.83
CA GLY A 79 0.75 11.82 -13.82
C GLY A 79 0.39 10.35 -13.86
N MET A 80 -0.32 10.03 -14.93
CA MET A 80 -0.59 8.68 -15.37
C MET A 80 0.05 8.51 -16.75
N LYS A 81 0.80 7.42 -16.97
CA LYS A 81 1.51 7.15 -18.24
C LYS A 81 1.11 5.78 -18.77
N SER A 82 0.74 5.73 -20.03
CA SER A 82 0.53 4.50 -20.78
C SER A 82 1.90 3.88 -21.10
N ILE A 83 2.10 2.60 -20.81
CA ILE A 83 3.39 1.92 -21.04
C ILE A 83 3.25 0.90 -22.17
N TYR A 84 2.43 -0.13 -21.96
CA TYR A 84 2.35 -1.27 -22.84
C TYR A 84 1.03 -1.28 -23.60
N LYS A 85 1.08 -1.44 -24.92
CA LYS A 85 -0.11 -1.57 -25.77
C LYS A 85 -0.51 -3.04 -25.85
N PHE A 86 -1.70 -3.40 -25.38
CA PHE A 86 -2.22 -4.74 -25.59
C PHE A 86 -2.74 -4.87 -27.04
N GLU A 87 -2.29 -5.91 -27.73
CA GLU A 87 -2.60 -6.13 -29.16
C GLU A 87 -4.02 -6.66 -29.41
N HIS A 88 -4.64 -7.27 -28.41
CA HIS A 88 -5.96 -7.88 -28.55
C HIS A 88 -7.08 -6.85 -28.35
N GLN A 89 -8.15 -6.99 -29.15
CA GLN A 89 -9.35 -6.17 -29.04
C GLN A 89 -10.02 -6.39 -27.67
N PHE A 90 -9.91 -5.40 -26.80
CA PHE A 90 -10.82 -5.26 -25.67
C PHE A 90 -12.23 -5.22 -26.23
N LYS A 91 -13.08 -6.18 -25.89
CA LYS A 91 -14.50 -6.01 -26.17
C LYS A 91 -15.05 -4.98 -25.18
N ILE A 92 -15.53 -3.87 -25.72
CA ILE A 92 -15.92 -2.70 -24.95
C ILE A 92 -17.42 -2.53 -25.03
N ASN A 93 -18.05 -2.36 -23.88
CA ASN A 93 -19.43 -1.93 -23.79
C ASN A 93 -19.41 -0.40 -23.67
N PHE A 94 -20.10 0.29 -24.57
CA PHE A 94 -20.23 1.74 -24.49
C PHE A 94 -21.65 2.11 -24.09
N ASN A 95 -21.75 2.96 -23.08
CA ASN A 95 -23.00 3.50 -22.60
C ASN A 95 -23.02 4.99 -22.94
N PRO A 96 -23.82 5.42 -23.94
CA PRO A 96 -23.98 6.83 -24.24
C PRO A 96 -24.60 7.51 -23.01
N ILE A 97 -23.89 8.48 -22.44
CA ILE A 97 -24.46 9.30 -21.37
C ILE A 97 -25.37 10.30 -22.08
N ASN A 98 -26.64 10.35 -21.70
CA ASN A 98 -27.69 11.04 -22.45
C ASN A 98 -27.28 12.47 -22.90
N ARG A 99 -26.83 12.56 -24.17
CA ARG A 99 -26.21 13.74 -24.78
C ARG A 99 -27.15 14.95 -24.79
N ASN A 100 -28.45 14.69 -24.87
CA ASN A 100 -29.49 15.72 -24.98
C ASN A 100 -29.82 16.42 -23.67
N THR A 101 -29.19 16.02 -22.57
CA THR A 101 -29.54 16.56 -21.25
C THR A 101 -28.82 17.86 -20.93
N GLY A 102 -27.71 18.18 -21.60
CA GLY A 102 -26.90 19.37 -21.28
C GLY A 102 -26.43 19.37 -19.82
N ILE A 103 -26.34 18.22 -19.17
CA ILE A 103 -26.08 18.13 -17.73
C ILE A 103 -24.59 18.31 -17.46
N PHE A 104 -24.29 19.32 -16.65
CA PHE A 104 -22.99 19.54 -16.03
C PHE A 104 -22.99 18.99 -14.60
N ASN A 105 -21.90 18.31 -14.23
CA ASN A 105 -21.62 17.89 -12.88
C ASN A 105 -20.53 18.78 -12.29
N ILE A 106 -20.85 19.52 -11.24
CA ILE A 106 -19.92 20.41 -10.57
C ILE A 106 -19.60 19.80 -9.21
N ASN A 107 -18.33 19.51 -8.95
CA ASN A 107 -17.89 18.87 -7.72
C ASN A 107 -16.83 19.74 -7.01
N LEU A 108 -17.05 19.99 -5.73
CA LEU A 108 -16.10 20.63 -4.83
C LEU A 108 -15.74 19.64 -3.72
N MET A 109 -14.48 19.25 -3.69
CA MET A 109 -13.99 18.16 -2.86
C MET A 109 -12.78 18.61 -2.04
N PRO A 110 -12.86 18.63 -0.70
CA PRO A 110 -11.66 18.77 0.12
C PRO A 110 -10.75 17.54 -0.06
N ILE A 111 -9.44 17.75 -0.10
CA ILE A 111 -8.45 16.67 -0.12
C ILE A 111 -8.18 16.29 1.33
N LYS A 112 -8.69 15.13 1.76
CA LYS A 112 -8.59 14.66 3.16
C LYS A 112 -7.58 13.54 3.31
N THR A 113 -7.40 12.74 2.26
CA THR A 113 -6.53 11.57 2.24
C THR A 113 -5.48 11.70 1.13
N PRO A 114 -4.35 10.99 1.22
CA PRO A 114 -3.39 10.91 0.11
C PRO A 114 -4.04 10.44 -1.20
N MET A 115 -5.06 9.58 -1.12
CA MET A 115 -5.77 9.05 -2.27
C MET A 115 -6.62 10.10 -2.99
N ASP A 116 -7.12 11.10 -2.27
CA ASP A 116 -7.86 12.23 -2.86
C ASP A 116 -6.97 13.05 -3.82
N THR A 117 -5.64 12.99 -3.65
CA THR A 117 -4.71 13.69 -4.55
C THR A 117 -4.74 13.14 -5.98
N LEU A 118 -5.26 11.92 -6.19
CA LEU A 118 -5.44 11.30 -7.51
C LEU A 118 -6.42 12.07 -8.43
N LEU A 119 -7.29 12.90 -7.85
CA LEU A 119 -8.22 13.75 -8.60
C LEU A 119 -7.49 14.69 -9.57
N LYS A 120 -6.24 15.09 -9.28
CA LYS A 120 -5.41 15.91 -10.18
C LYS A 120 -5.08 15.20 -11.50
N TYR A 121 -5.21 13.88 -11.54
CA TYR A 121 -5.01 13.03 -12.72
C TYR A 121 -6.33 12.52 -13.30
N ASN A 122 -7.44 13.09 -12.86
CA ASN A 122 -8.78 12.67 -13.25
C ASN A 122 -9.11 11.23 -12.81
N ILE A 123 -8.43 10.71 -11.78
CA ILE A 123 -8.70 9.38 -11.24
C ILE A 123 -9.57 9.57 -10.00
N LYS A 124 -10.73 8.93 -9.95
CA LYS A 124 -11.54 8.96 -8.73
C LYS A 124 -10.80 8.21 -7.63
N PRO A 125 -10.86 8.69 -6.37
CA PRO A 125 -10.29 7.95 -5.24
C PRO A 125 -10.90 6.55 -5.10
N SER A 126 -12.14 6.33 -5.53
CA SER A 126 -12.77 5.00 -5.55
C SER A 126 -12.34 4.10 -6.71
N ALA A 127 -11.60 4.63 -7.70
CA ALA A 127 -11.23 3.87 -8.90
C ALA A 127 -10.20 2.78 -8.62
N ILE A 128 -9.50 2.88 -7.49
CA ILE A 128 -8.45 1.96 -7.03
C ILE A 128 -8.84 1.54 -5.61
N THR A 129 -8.52 0.32 -5.18
CA THR A 129 -8.76 -0.05 -3.77
C THR A 129 -7.60 0.42 -2.89
N SER A 130 -7.83 0.54 -1.57
CA SER A 130 -6.78 0.93 -0.62
C SER A 130 -5.56 0.00 -0.68
N GLU A 131 -5.77 -1.31 -0.90
CA GLU A 131 -4.71 -2.31 -1.06
C GLU A 131 -3.79 -1.95 -2.23
N HIS A 132 -4.37 -1.63 -3.37
CA HIS A 132 -3.63 -1.32 -4.58
C HIS A 132 -2.98 0.06 -4.51
N PHE A 133 -3.65 1.02 -3.87
CA PHE A 133 -3.06 2.33 -3.64
C PHE A 133 -1.77 2.22 -2.81
N GLN A 134 -1.70 1.28 -1.84
CA GLN A 134 -0.47 1.05 -1.07
C GLN A 134 0.71 0.55 -1.89
N LEU A 135 0.48 -0.09 -3.05
CA LEU A 135 1.56 -0.53 -3.94
C LEU A 135 2.23 0.66 -4.63
N ILE A 136 1.45 1.69 -4.97
CA ILE A 136 1.92 2.86 -5.72
C ILE A 136 2.12 4.10 -4.84
N SER A 137 1.62 4.12 -3.60
CA SER A 137 1.64 5.31 -2.74
C SER A 137 3.05 5.74 -2.36
N GLY A 138 4.02 4.83 -2.33
CA GLY A 138 5.44 5.15 -2.13
C GLY A 138 5.99 6.09 -3.21
N GLN A 139 5.35 6.14 -4.39
CA GLN A 139 5.72 7.03 -5.49
C GLN A 139 4.95 8.36 -5.46
N LEU A 140 4.00 8.55 -4.55
CA LEU A 140 3.16 9.75 -4.48
C LEU A 140 3.64 10.65 -3.33
N VAL A 141 3.93 11.91 -3.65
CA VAL A 141 4.27 12.92 -2.63
C VAL A 141 3.08 13.10 -1.68
N ASN A 142 3.32 12.94 -0.38
CA ASN A 142 2.30 13.16 0.65
C ASN A 142 2.07 14.67 0.84
N ASP A 143 1.39 15.27 -0.13
CA ASP A 143 1.09 16.69 -0.19
C ASP A 143 -0.42 16.91 -0.03
N SER A 144 -0.95 16.34 1.06
CA SER A 144 -2.39 16.28 1.38
C SER A 144 -2.87 17.41 2.30
N ALA A 145 -1.96 18.20 2.88
CA ALA A 145 -2.36 19.22 3.84
C ALA A 145 -3.05 20.40 3.15
N ASN A 146 -4.32 20.60 3.50
CA ASN A 146 -5.09 21.82 3.28
C ASN A 146 -5.33 22.17 1.80
N LYS A 147 -5.73 21.20 0.98
CA LYS A 147 -6.09 21.41 -0.43
C LYS A 147 -7.57 21.17 -0.69
N VAL A 148 -8.07 21.82 -1.73
CA VAL A 148 -9.43 21.66 -2.26
C VAL A 148 -9.38 21.53 -3.76
N TYR A 149 -10.23 20.66 -4.28
CA TYR A 149 -10.37 20.38 -5.69
C TYR A 149 -11.75 20.81 -6.17
N LEU A 150 -11.78 21.61 -7.23
CA LEU A 150 -12.99 22.00 -7.93
C LEU A 150 -12.95 21.43 -9.35
N GLU A 151 -14.05 20.87 -9.80
CA GLU A 151 -14.25 20.50 -11.21
C GLU A 151 -15.66 20.78 -11.71
N ILE A 152 -15.75 21.02 -13.01
CA ILE A 152 -16.97 21.09 -13.80
C ILE A 152 -16.80 20.06 -14.92
N GLN A 153 -17.62 19.02 -14.91
CA GLN A 153 -17.59 17.94 -15.89
C GLN A 153 -18.83 17.98 -16.78
N TYR A 154 -18.63 17.79 -18.08
CA TYR A 154 -19.68 17.55 -19.06
C TYR A 154 -19.46 16.17 -19.70
N PRO A 155 -19.98 15.11 -19.05
CA PRO A 155 -19.75 13.74 -19.50
C PRO A 155 -20.65 13.38 -20.69
N LEU A 156 -20.07 12.74 -21.70
CA LEU A 156 -20.74 12.42 -22.96
C LEU A 156 -20.80 10.92 -23.25
N LEU A 157 -19.77 10.18 -22.83
CA LEU A 157 -19.67 8.74 -23.09
C LEU A 157 -19.05 8.02 -21.91
N GLU A 158 -19.63 6.89 -21.54
CA GLU A 158 -19.04 5.93 -20.61
C GLU A 158 -18.56 4.71 -21.40
N LEU A 159 -17.30 4.33 -21.21
CA LEU A 159 -16.71 3.12 -21.76
C LEU A 159 -16.46 2.14 -20.62
N VAL A 160 -16.98 0.92 -20.76
CA VAL A 160 -16.82 -0.17 -19.80
C VAL A 160 -16.07 -1.32 -20.47
N PHE A 161 -14.96 -1.70 -19.85
CA PHE A 161 -14.06 -2.77 -20.27
C PHE A 161 -14.29 -3.95 -19.31
N GLU A 162 -15.02 -4.95 -19.78
CA GLU A 162 -15.30 -6.14 -18.98
C GLU A 162 -14.06 -7.01 -18.87
N LYS A 163 -13.74 -7.45 -17.64
CA LYS A 163 -12.56 -8.24 -17.34
C LYS A 163 -12.45 -9.49 -18.20
N GLU A 164 -13.56 -10.18 -18.44
CA GLU A 164 -13.63 -11.45 -19.20
C GLU A 164 -13.22 -11.27 -20.66
N ASN A 165 -13.25 -10.02 -21.15
CA ASN A 165 -12.91 -9.68 -22.52
C ASN A 165 -11.48 -9.15 -22.67
N ILE A 166 -10.70 -9.08 -21.59
CA ILE A 166 -9.32 -8.63 -21.61
C ILE A 166 -8.41 -9.85 -21.65
N LYS A 167 -7.73 -10.06 -22.79
CA LYS A 167 -6.74 -11.13 -22.93
C LYS A 167 -5.34 -10.57 -22.71
N LEU A 168 -4.68 -11.07 -21.67
CA LEU A 168 -3.27 -10.79 -21.41
C LEU A 168 -2.38 -11.55 -22.40
N PRO A 169 -1.23 -10.98 -22.82
CA PRO A 169 -0.31 -11.65 -23.71
C PRO A 169 0.36 -12.83 -23.01
N GLU A 170 0.60 -13.93 -23.73
CA GLU A 170 1.18 -15.15 -23.16
C GLU A 170 2.55 -14.90 -22.53
N ILE A 171 3.35 -14.02 -23.14
CA ILE A 171 4.68 -13.64 -22.62
C ILE A 171 4.60 -12.97 -21.24
N LEU A 172 3.59 -12.13 -20.96
CA LEU A 172 3.38 -11.57 -19.63
C LEU A 172 3.08 -12.68 -18.60
N ILE A 173 2.27 -13.67 -18.99
CA ILE A 173 1.93 -14.80 -18.12
C ILE A 173 3.18 -15.65 -17.83
N GLU A 174 4.04 -15.86 -18.83
CA GLU A 174 5.33 -16.54 -18.68
C GLU A 174 6.27 -15.76 -17.75
N ASP A 175 6.43 -14.45 -17.98
CA ASP A 175 7.25 -13.56 -17.15
C ASP A 175 6.81 -13.60 -15.68
N ILE A 176 5.51 -13.51 -15.42
CA ILE A 176 4.94 -13.62 -14.06
C ILE A 176 5.25 -14.98 -13.43
N ASN A 177 5.09 -16.07 -14.19
CA ASN A 177 5.41 -17.41 -13.69
C ASN A 177 6.90 -17.58 -13.36
N ASN A 178 7.78 -16.96 -14.14
CA ASN A 178 9.21 -16.97 -13.90
C ASN A 178 9.56 -16.13 -12.66
N ALA A 179 8.99 -14.93 -12.53
CA ALA A 179 9.15 -14.09 -11.35
C ALA A 179 8.68 -14.78 -10.06
N LEU A 180 7.55 -15.49 -10.09
CA LEU A 180 7.03 -16.22 -8.94
C LEU A 180 7.91 -17.40 -8.48
N LYS A 181 8.82 -17.88 -9.34
CA LYS A 181 9.80 -18.94 -9.01
C LYS A 181 11.17 -18.38 -8.65
N ASP A 182 11.36 -17.07 -8.80
CA ASP A 182 12.59 -16.39 -8.44
C ASP A 182 12.79 -16.37 -6.92
N ASN A 183 14.02 -16.22 -6.48
CA ASN A 183 14.31 -16.05 -5.06
C ASN A 183 13.81 -14.69 -4.57
N ASP A 184 13.74 -13.68 -5.43
CA ASP A 184 13.22 -12.33 -5.16
C ASP A 184 11.94 -12.04 -5.97
N PRO A 185 10.82 -12.75 -5.67
CA PRO A 185 9.62 -12.66 -6.47
C PRO A 185 8.96 -11.27 -6.40
N TYR A 186 9.14 -10.54 -5.30
CA TYR A 186 8.52 -9.22 -5.13
C TYR A 186 9.08 -8.22 -6.13
N HIS A 187 10.40 -8.04 -6.19
CA HIS A 187 11.00 -7.05 -7.08
C HIS A 187 10.86 -7.46 -8.55
N LYS A 188 10.94 -8.75 -8.87
CA LYS A 188 10.71 -9.26 -10.23
C LYS A 188 9.29 -8.96 -10.71
N LEU A 189 8.27 -9.19 -9.86
CA LEU A 189 6.89 -8.84 -10.20
C LEU A 189 6.69 -7.33 -10.36
N MET A 190 7.32 -6.51 -9.49
CA MET A 190 7.26 -5.05 -9.62
C MET A 190 7.87 -4.58 -10.94
N GLN A 191 9.02 -5.12 -11.35
CA GLN A 191 9.65 -4.82 -12.64
C GLN A 191 8.71 -5.16 -13.82
N ILE A 192 8.10 -6.34 -13.80
CA ILE A 192 7.12 -6.72 -14.82
C ILE A 192 5.96 -5.72 -14.85
N PHE A 193 5.42 -5.29 -13.71
CA PHE A 193 4.33 -4.32 -13.71
C PHE A 193 4.76 -2.90 -14.07
N ASP A 194 6.05 -2.55 -13.92
CA ASP A 194 6.62 -1.32 -14.46
C ASP A 194 6.77 -1.38 -16.00
N ASP A 195 6.98 -2.57 -16.57
CA ASP A 195 7.09 -2.78 -18.02
C ASP A 195 5.72 -2.89 -18.72
N TYR A 196 4.73 -3.52 -18.06
CA TYR A 196 3.40 -3.73 -18.63
C TYR A 196 2.34 -2.74 -18.15
N GLY A 197 2.59 -2.04 -17.04
CA GLY A 197 1.66 -1.14 -16.36
C GLY A 197 0.99 -1.80 -15.15
N HIS A 198 0.76 -1.02 -14.09
CA HIS A 198 0.10 -1.47 -12.85
C HIS A 198 -1.42 -1.62 -13.01
N PHE A 199 -2.02 -0.81 -13.90
CA PHE A 199 -3.46 -0.73 -14.07
C PHE A 199 -3.90 -0.84 -15.52
N VAL A 200 -5.11 -1.34 -15.72
CA VAL A 200 -5.82 -1.36 -17.00
C VAL A 200 -7.18 -0.68 -16.80
N PRO A 201 -7.68 0.10 -17.77
CA PRO A 201 -8.98 0.75 -17.62
C PRO A 201 -10.11 -0.27 -17.46
N ARG A 202 -11.01 -0.02 -16.49
CA ARG A 202 -12.28 -0.76 -16.37
C ARG A 202 -13.45 0.10 -16.77
N LYS A 203 -13.50 1.33 -16.26
CA LYS A 203 -14.56 2.28 -16.57
C LYS A 203 -13.98 3.68 -16.76
N VAL A 204 -14.23 4.25 -17.92
CA VAL A 204 -13.69 5.54 -18.34
C VAL A 204 -14.83 6.43 -18.80
N ILE A 205 -14.86 7.66 -18.32
CA ILE A 205 -15.82 8.67 -18.76
C ILE A 205 -15.09 9.63 -19.69
N LEU A 206 -15.63 9.79 -20.88
CA LEU A 206 -15.19 10.74 -21.88
C LEU A 206 -16.13 11.94 -21.95
N GLY A 207 -15.56 13.11 -22.21
CA GLY A 207 -16.31 14.36 -22.33
C GLY A 207 -15.40 15.57 -22.23
N HIS A 208 -15.91 16.61 -21.59
CA HIS A 208 -15.20 17.87 -21.36
C HIS A 208 -15.13 18.19 -19.88
N LYS A 209 -14.03 18.84 -19.46
CA LYS A 209 -13.81 19.14 -18.05
C LYS A 209 -13.00 20.41 -17.86
N LEU A 210 -13.43 21.21 -16.90
CA LEU A 210 -12.64 22.25 -16.26
C LEU A 210 -12.34 21.84 -14.83
N TYR A 211 -11.15 22.12 -14.32
CA TYR A 211 -10.79 21.80 -12.95
C TYR A 211 -9.70 22.73 -12.38
N ARG A 212 -9.59 22.76 -11.06
CA ARG A 212 -8.47 23.38 -10.36
C ARG A 212 -8.25 22.69 -9.01
N MET A 213 -6.98 22.39 -8.71
CA MET A 213 -6.52 22.08 -7.36
C MET A 213 -6.01 23.37 -6.71
N SER A 214 -6.42 23.67 -5.48
CA SER A 214 -6.03 24.91 -4.78
C SER A 214 -5.76 24.66 -3.32
N HIS A 215 -4.94 25.52 -2.70
CA HIS A 215 -4.73 25.49 -1.25
C HIS A 215 -5.84 26.26 -0.54
N LEU A 216 -6.33 25.74 0.56
CA LEU A 216 -7.29 26.41 1.43
C LEU A 216 -6.60 27.48 2.30
N LYS A 217 -7.34 28.49 2.73
CA LYS A 217 -6.85 29.50 3.68
C LYS A 217 -6.60 28.86 5.06
N ARG A 218 -5.49 29.25 5.72
CA ARG A 218 -4.97 28.66 6.98
C ARG A 218 -5.97 28.63 8.16
N ASN A 219 -7.02 29.47 8.12
CA ASN A 219 -8.01 29.60 9.18
C ASN A 219 -9.42 29.11 8.78
N LYS A 220 -9.61 28.53 7.60
CA LYS A 220 -10.91 27.96 7.24
C LYS A 220 -11.03 26.53 7.75
N THR A 221 -12.20 26.22 8.31
CA THR A 221 -12.63 24.85 8.58
C THR A 221 -12.65 24.04 7.28
N LEU A 222 -12.51 22.72 7.40
CA LEU A 222 -12.63 21.78 6.29
C LEU A 222 -13.90 22.06 5.51
N LEU A 223 -13.74 22.52 4.27
CA LEU A 223 -14.84 22.74 3.35
C LEU A 223 -15.64 21.45 3.18
N GLU A 224 -16.96 21.52 3.26
CA GLU A 224 -17.79 20.35 3.03
C GLU A 224 -17.74 19.94 1.56
N LYS A 225 -17.82 18.62 1.31
CA LYS A 225 -17.95 18.11 -0.04
C LYS A 225 -19.30 18.56 -0.60
N LYS A 226 -19.29 19.23 -1.74
CA LYS A 226 -20.50 19.71 -2.42
C LYS A 226 -20.55 19.20 -3.86
N LYS A 227 -21.75 18.86 -4.31
CA LYS A 227 -22.02 18.40 -5.67
C LYS A 227 -23.28 19.08 -6.18
N ILE A 228 -23.19 19.68 -7.36
CA ILE A 228 -24.30 20.31 -8.07
C ILE A 228 -24.44 19.62 -9.41
N VAL A 229 -25.68 19.39 -9.83
CA VAL A 229 -26.03 18.87 -11.16
C VAL A 229 -26.94 19.89 -11.81
N THR A 230 -26.48 20.56 -12.86
CA THR A 230 -27.24 21.63 -13.53
C THR A 230 -27.36 21.38 -15.03
N ARG A 231 -28.49 21.80 -15.60
CA ARG A 231 -28.71 21.89 -17.06
C ARG A 231 -28.59 23.32 -17.57
N GLU A 232 -28.81 24.28 -16.67
CA GLU A 232 -28.84 25.70 -17.00
C GLU A 232 -27.43 26.28 -16.97
N TYR A 233 -27.22 27.29 -17.82
CA TYR A 233 -25.99 28.06 -17.92
C TYR A 233 -25.50 28.53 -16.54
N PHE A 234 -24.20 28.73 -16.40
CA PHE A 234 -23.45 29.07 -15.18
C PHE A 234 -23.79 30.45 -14.57
N GLU A 235 -25.04 30.89 -14.71
CA GLU A 235 -25.60 32.17 -14.25
C GLU A 235 -26.62 31.98 -13.12
N THR A 236 -26.90 30.75 -12.70
CA THR A 236 -27.82 30.47 -11.58
C THR A 236 -27.28 30.99 -10.25
N SER A 237 -28.18 31.36 -9.33
CA SER A 237 -27.80 31.77 -7.97
C SER A 237 -27.00 30.68 -7.26
N GLU A 238 -27.38 29.42 -7.44
CA GLU A 238 -26.69 28.26 -6.85
C GLU A 238 -25.23 28.14 -7.31
N PHE A 239 -24.96 28.28 -8.62
CA PHE A 239 -23.59 28.27 -9.13
C PHE A 239 -22.79 29.47 -8.60
N ASN A 240 -23.42 30.64 -8.51
CA ASN A 240 -22.77 31.85 -7.99
C ASN A 240 -22.39 31.72 -6.52
N GLU A 241 -23.30 31.21 -5.69
CA GLU A 241 -23.03 30.91 -4.28
C GLU A 241 -21.87 29.93 -4.14
N PHE A 242 -21.91 28.84 -4.92
CA PHE A 242 -20.88 27.81 -4.91
C PHE A 242 -19.51 28.33 -5.37
N TRP A 243 -19.46 29.10 -6.46
CA TRP A 243 -18.22 29.73 -6.94
C TRP A 243 -17.64 30.68 -5.90
N ASN A 244 -18.49 31.53 -5.30
CA ASN A 244 -18.09 32.47 -4.27
C ASN A 244 -17.57 31.77 -3.02
N GLU A 245 -18.20 30.67 -2.60
CA GLU A 245 -17.75 29.86 -1.48
C GLU A 245 -16.36 29.28 -1.73
N TRP A 246 -16.13 28.67 -2.89
CA TRP A 246 -14.82 28.15 -3.27
C TRP A 246 -13.78 29.27 -3.34
N ASN A 247 -14.07 30.36 -4.07
CA ASN A 247 -13.19 31.51 -4.25
C ASN A 247 -12.80 32.18 -2.91
N ASN A 248 -13.74 32.29 -1.98
CA ASN A 248 -13.48 32.82 -0.64
C ASN A 248 -12.64 31.88 0.22
N SER A 249 -12.60 30.59 -0.12
CA SER A 249 -11.94 29.53 0.65
C SER A 249 -10.50 29.26 0.25
N ILE A 250 -10.13 29.56 -0.99
CA ILE A 250 -8.79 29.31 -1.50
C ILE A 250 -7.81 30.44 -1.17
N MET A 251 -6.53 30.09 -1.03
CA MET A 251 -5.42 31.03 -0.92
C MET A 251 -5.20 31.69 -2.28
N HIS A 252 -5.27 33.01 -2.28
CA HIS A 252 -4.88 33.85 -3.42
C HIS A 252 -3.41 34.19 -3.25
N TYR A 253 -2.53 33.41 -3.86
CA TYR A 253 -1.14 33.87 -4.02
C TYR A 253 -1.20 35.08 -4.96
N CYS A 254 -0.49 36.16 -4.63
CA CYS A 254 -0.67 37.51 -5.17
C CYS A 254 -0.52 37.68 -6.71
N PHE A 255 -0.37 36.58 -7.46
CA PHE A 255 -0.21 36.54 -8.91
C PHE A 255 -1.13 35.54 -9.64
N ASP A 256 -1.95 34.77 -8.91
CA ASP A 256 -2.83 33.76 -9.53
C ASP A 256 -4.28 34.25 -9.62
N GLU A 257 -4.70 34.63 -10.82
CA GLU A 257 -6.12 34.83 -11.12
C GLU A 257 -6.90 33.52 -10.92
N VAL A 258 -8.17 33.65 -10.54
CA VAL A 258 -9.05 32.53 -10.18
C VAL A 258 -9.69 31.95 -11.44
N HIS A 259 -8.89 31.20 -12.18
CA HIS A 259 -9.28 30.45 -13.37
C HIS A 259 -9.46 28.96 -13.08
N LEU A 260 -10.22 28.27 -13.92
CA LEU A 260 -10.17 26.81 -14.06
C LEU A 260 -9.29 26.45 -15.27
N SER A 261 -8.71 25.25 -15.26
CA SER A 261 -7.97 24.72 -16.40
C SER A 261 -8.77 23.63 -17.11
N SER A 262 -8.77 23.64 -18.44
CA SER A 262 -9.22 22.51 -19.23
C SER A 262 -8.19 21.38 -19.25
N MET A 263 -8.56 20.23 -19.83
CA MET A 263 -7.62 19.13 -20.04
C MET A 263 -6.49 19.47 -21.04
N SER A 264 -6.69 20.46 -21.90
CA SER A 264 -5.65 21.00 -22.80
C SER A 264 -4.81 22.11 -22.15
N SER A 265 -5.00 22.35 -20.84
CA SER A 265 -4.32 23.40 -20.06
C SER A 265 -4.70 24.84 -20.47
N GLU A 266 -5.79 25.02 -21.23
CA GLU A 266 -6.37 26.34 -21.47
C GLU A 266 -7.05 26.82 -20.19
N LYS A 267 -6.90 28.12 -19.90
CA LYS A 267 -7.41 28.73 -18.66
C LYS A 267 -8.71 29.46 -18.97
N PHE A 268 -9.68 29.28 -18.07
CA PHE A 268 -11.00 29.88 -18.18
C PHE A 268 -11.34 30.61 -16.90
N ASP A 269 -11.58 31.91 -17.01
CA ASP A 269 -12.14 32.67 -15.90
C ASP A 269 -13.63 32.40 -15.77
N ARG A 270 -14.21 32.78 -14.62
CA ARG A 270 -15.64 32.59 -14.32
C ARG A 270 -16.55 33.00 -15.47
N ASN A 271 -16.34 34.17 -16.05
CA ASN A 271 -17.20 34.74 -17.09
C ASN A 271 -17.05 34.01 -18.44
N GLU A 272 -15.99 33.22 -18.61
CA GLU A 272 -15.72 32.46 -19.82
C GLU A 272 -16.27 31.03 -19.74
N ILE A 273 -16.66 30.54 -18.57
CA ILE A 273 -17.20 29.18 -18.40
C ILE A 273 -18.49 28.99 -19.22
N THR A 274 -19.38 29.98 -19.24
CA THR A 274 -20.60 29.95 -20.08
C THR A 274 -20.24 29.87 -21.57
N LYS A 275 -19.23 30.63 -21.99
CA LYS A 275 -18.73 30.62 -23.36
C LYS A 275 -18.12 29.26 -23.71
N TRP A 276 -17.25 28.72 -22.84
CA TRP A 276 -16.68 27.38 -22.96
C TRP A 276 -17.77 26.32 -23.12
N ALA A 277 -18.78 26.34 -22.27
CA ALA A 277 -19.89 25.40 -22.29
C ALA A 277 -20.69 25.44 -23.60
N SER A 278 -20.84 26.63 -24.21
CA SER A 278 -21.54 26.79 -25.49
C SER A 278 -20.78 26.24 -26.70
N PHE A 279 -19.46 26.05 -26.58
CA PHE A 279 -18.60 25.52 -27.64
C PHE A 279 -18.31 24.02 -27.51
N LEU A 280 -18.84 23.35 -26.48
CA LEU A 280 -18.65 21.93 -26.30
C LEU A 280 -19.32 21.17 -27.44
N SER A 281 -18.53 20.32 -28.10
CA SER A 281 -18.98 19.49 -29.21
C SER A 281 -18.55 18.04 -28.98
N ASP A 282 -19.17 17.12 -29.72
CA ASP A 282 -18.82 15.70 -29.68
C ASP A 282 -17.43 15.42 -30.31
N ASN A 283 -16.86 16.40 -31.01
CA ASN A 283 -15.53 16.29 -31.59
C ASN A 283 -14.47 16.54 -30.50
N ASN A 284 -13.43 15.70 -30.48
CA ASN A 284 -12.31 15.75 -29.51
C ASN A 284 -12.66 15.38 -28.06
N LEU A 285 -13.40 14.29 -27.86
CA LEU A 285 -13.63 13.73 -26.53
C LEU A 285 -12.32 13.49 -25.77
N GLN A 286 -12.28 13.86 -24.49
CA GLN A 286 -11.12 13.67 -23.61
C GLN A 286 -11.47 12.73 -22.46
N VAL A 287 -10.48 12.05 -21.90
CA VAL A 287 -10.67 11.27 -20.67
C VAL A 287 -10.80 12.22 -19.48
N ILE A 288 -12.04 12.46 -19.05
CA ILE A 288 -12.34 13.40 -17.97
C ILE A 288 -12.43 12.73 -16.60
N CYS A 289 -12.59 11.40 -16.59
CA CYS A 289 -12.60 10.60 -15.37
C CYS A 289 -12.22 9.14 -15.65
N TRP A 290 -11.21 8.64 -14.93
CA TRP A 290 -10.99 7.22 -14.68
C TRP A 290 -11.87 6.83 -13.48
N ASP A 291 -13.02 6.24 -13.78
CA ASP A 291 -14.03 5.91 -12.78
C ASP A 291 -13.66 4.63 -12.04
N GLU A 292 -13.16 3.63 -12.77
CA GLU A 292 -12.69 2.35 -12.24
C GLU A 292 -11.45 1.86 -13.00
N LEU A 293 -10.47 1.33 -12.27
CA LEU A 293 -9.27 0.71 -12.83
C LEU A 293 -9.14 -0.73 -12.32
N HIS A 294 -8.81 -1.65 -13.21
CA HIS A 294 -8.34 -2.98 -12.83
C HIS A 294 -6.85 -2.92 -12.55
N SER A 295 -6.40 -3.49 -11.45
CA SER A 295 -4.98 -3.81 -11.31
C SER A 295 -4.62 -4.92 -12.29
N LEU A 296 -3.44 -4.86 -12.91
CA LEU A 296 -3.08 -5.80 -13.98
C LEU A 296 -3.19 -7.26 -13.53
N TYR A 297 -2.72 -7.56 -12.31
CA TYR A 297 -2.79 -8.91 -11.76
C TYR A 297 -4.22 -9.41 -11.50
N GLU A 298 -5.21 -8.52 -11.36
CA GLU A 298 -6.60 -8.90 -11.20
C GLU A 298 -7.16 -9.53 -12.47
N LEU A 299 -6.51 -9.34 -13.63
CA LEU A 299 -6.88 -9.95 -14.91
C LEU A 299 -6.32 -11.37 -15.08
N LEU A 300 -5.43 -11.82 -14.17
CA LEU A 300 -4.90 -13.18 -14.17
C LEU A 300 -5.97 -14.21 -13.81
N ASP A 301 -5.70 -15.47 -14.15
CA ASP A 301 -6.47 -16.60 -13.66
C ASP A 301 -6.39 -16.69 -12.12
N ASN A 302 -7.36 -17.38 -11.51
CA ASN A 302 -7.46 -17.39 -10.05
C ASN A 302 -6.21 -17.96 -9.37
N ASN A 303 -5.51 -18.92 -10.00
CA ASN A 303 -4.32 -19.52 -9.42
C ASN A 303 -3.14 -18.52 -9.37
N LEU A 304 -2.79 -17.91 -10.51
CA LEU A 304 -1.70 -16.94 -10.54
C LEU A 304 -2.04 -15.67 -9.77
N LYS A 305 -3.29 -15.19 -9.88
CA LYS A 305 -3.78 -14.05 -9.10
C LYS A 305 -3.55 -14.24 -7.60
N GLN A 306 -3.89 -15.40 -7.04
CA GLN A 306 -3.72 -15.65 -5.60
C GLN A 306 -2.24 -15.72 -5.20
N LYS A 307 -1.38 -16.29 -6.03
CA LYS A 307 0.08 -16.29 -5.80
C LYS A 307 0.64 -14.88 -5.79
N VAL A 308 0.28 -14.05 -6.79
CA VAL A 308 0.70 -12.65 -6.87
C VAL A 308 0.20 -11.84 -5.68
N LYS A 309 -1.08 -12.02 -5.29
CA LYS A 309 -1.64 -11.40 -4.08
C LYS A 309 -0.86 -11.76 -2.83
N SER A 310 -0.49 -13.04 -2.67
CA SER A 310 0.31 -13.50 -1.54
C SER A 310 1.69 -12.83 -1.50
N ILE A 311 2.36 -12.65 -2.64
CA ILE A 311 3.64 -11.93 -2.69
C ILE A 311 3.47 -10.48 -2.24
N PHE A 312 2.42 -9.80 -2.71
CA PHE A 312 2.14 -8.42 -2.36
C PHE A 312 1.48 -8.20 -0.98
N GLY A 313 1.18 -9.27 -0.23
CA GLY A 313 0.51 -9.18 1.06
C GLY A 313 -0.95 -8.70 0.97
N ILE A 314 -1.62 -8.97 -0.15
CA ILE A 314 -3.02 -8.60 -0.41
C ILE A 314 -3.91 -9.77 0.00
N ASN A 315 -4.27 -9.85 1.27
CA ASN A 315 -5.18 -10.89 1.75
C ASN A 315 -6.64 -10.47 1.60
N ASP A 316 -7.42 -11.26 0.86
CA ASP A 316 -8.88 -11.09 0.72
C ASP A 316 -9.64 -11.45 2.03
N GLN A 317 -8.95 -12.02 3.02
CA GLN A 317 -9.53 -12.55 4.25
C GLN A 317 -9.10 -11.71 5.46
N THR A 318 -9.87 -10.66 5.76
CA THR A 318 -10.42 -10.34 7.08
C THR A 318 -10.84 -8.87 7.13
N GLY A 319 -12.13 -8.63 7.40
CA GLY A 319 -12.66 -7.32 7.80
C GLY A 319 -12.18 -6.84 9.17
N ASN A 320 -11.10 -7.41 9.71
CA ASN A 320 -10.48 -6.99 10.96
C ASN A 320 -9.31 -6.07 10.67
N ILE A 321 -9.62 -4.79 10.81
CA ILE A 321 -8.70 -3.66 10.89
C ILE A 321 -7.58 -4.01 11.88
N SER A 322 -6.33 -3.99 11.42
CA SER A 322 -5.04 -3.97 12.18
C SER A 322 -4.08 -5.16 12.08
N VAL A 323 -4.34 -6.21 11.28
CA VAL A 323 -3.28 -7.19 10.99
C VAL A 323 -2.30 -6.56 10.00
N LYS A 324 -1.03 -6.40 10.42
CA LYS A 324 0.06 -5.96 9.54
C LYS A 324 0.08 -6.87 8.32
N LYS A 325 -0.05 -6.29 7.13
CA LYS A 325 -0.03 -7.02 5.86
C LYS A 325 1.40 -7.46 5.59
N GLU A 326 1.68 -8.74 5.82
CA GLU A 326 3.00 -9.34 5.57
C GLU A 326 3.18 -9.52 4.06
N LYS A 327 4.27 -8.95 3.52
CA LYS A 327 4.67 -9.10 2.12
C LYS A 327 5.77 -10.15 2.04
N ILE A 328 5.73 -11.03 1.05
CA ILE A 328 6.81 -11.99 0.82
C ILE A 328 7.85 -11.29 -0.03
N LEU A 329 8.95 -10.87 0.59
CA LEU A 329 10.05 -10.20 -0.10
C LEU A 329 10.92 -11.21 -0.84
N MET A 330 11.28 -12.31 -0.17
CA MET A 330 12.23 -13.30 -0.66
C MET A 330 11.83 -14.70 -0.24
N THR A 331 12.09 -15.70 -1.09
CA THR A 331 11.97 -17.12 -0.75
C THR A 331 13.22 -17.87 -1.19
N GLY A 332 13.56 -18.95 -0.50
CA GLY A 332 14.71 -19.74 -0.90
C GLY A 332 14.91 -20.98 -0.04
N VAL A 333 15.86 -21.81 -0.47
CA VAL A 333 16.32 -22.99 0.25
C VAL A 333 17.81 -22.85 0.43
N ILE A 334 18.28 -22.99 1.67
CA ILE A 334 19.69 -22.84 2.01
C ILE A 334 20.18 -24.20 2.49
N PRO A 335 21.19 -24.79 1.82
CA PRO A 335 21.80 -26.02 2.30
C PRO A 335 22.55 -25.72 3.60
N ILE A 336 22.21 -26.45 4.66
CA ILE A 336 22.90 -26.37 5.94
C ILE A 336 23.80 -27.60 6.14
N THR A 337 24.88 -27.43 6.88
CA THR A 337 25.83 -28.51 7.23
C THR A 337 25.56 -29.00 8.67
N ASN A 338 26.54 -29.59 9.37
CA ASN A 338 26.38 -30.03 10.77
C ASN A 338 26.64 -28.92 11.81
N SER A 339 26.76 -27.65 11.40
CA SER A 339 26.89 -26.52 12.32
C SER A 339 25.53 -26.16 12.95
N PRO A 340 25.46 -25.74 14.22
CA PRO A 340 24.24 -25.20 14.83
C PRO A 340 23.99 -23.73 14.48
N TYR A 341 24.92 -23.04 13.81
CA TYR A 341 24.79 -21.63 13.41
C TYR A 341 25.18 -21.38 11.96
N TYR A 342 24.41 -20.52 11.27
CA TYR A 342 24.63 -20.14 9.88
C TYR A 342 24.43 -18.65 9.67
N LEU A 343 25.45 -17.97 9.16
CA LEU A 343 25.26 -16.65 8.58
C LEU A 343 24.73 -16.83 7.15
N VAL A 344 23.53 -16.33 6.92
CA VAL A 344 22.91 -16.31 5.60
C VAL A 344 23.12 -14.94 5.01
N ASN A 345 23.82 -14.88 3.89
CA ASN A 345 23.87 -13.67 3.07
C ASN A 345 22.71 -13.70 2.08
N LEU A 346 21.99 -12.58 2.01
CA LEU A 346 20.94 -12.38 1.01
C LEU A 346 21.62 -12.16 -0.35
N PRO A 347 21.09 -12.75 -1.44
CA PRO A 347 21.64 -12.56 -2.77
C PRO A 347 21.54 -11.09 -3.21
N ASP A 348 20.45 -10.43 -2.84
CA ASP A 348 20.19 -9.02 -3.10
C ASP A 348 19.93 -8.28 -1.78
N ASN A 349 20.37 -7.03 -1.72
CA ASN A 349 20.19 -6.19 -0.54
C ASN A 349 18.72 -5.78 -0.43
N LEU A 350 18.13 -5.98 0.74
CA LEU A 350 16.83 -5.43 1.06
C LEU A 350 16.93 -3.91 1.25
N SER A 351 15.84 -3.20 0.98
CA SER A 351 15.79 -1.75 1.18
C SER A 351 15.79 -1.32 2.66
N SER A 352 15.54 -2.27 3.58
CA SER A 352 15.48 -2.04 5.02
C SER A 352 15.76 -3.34 5.79
N ASP A 353 16.22 -3.21 7.02
CA ASP A 353 16.37 -4.25 8.03
C ASP A 353 15.05 -4.58 8.77
N ASN A 354 13.96 -3.86 8.51
CA ASN A 354 12.64 -4.09 9.10
C ASN A 354 11.87 -5.19 8.37
N TYR A 355 12.35 -6.42 8.48
CA TYR A 355 11.70 -7.61 7.93
C TYR A 355 11.65 -8.75 8.96
N GLN A 356 10.82 -9.76 8.68
CA GLN A 356 10.72 -10.97 9.47
C GLN A 356 11.10 -12.16 8.61
N ILE A 357 11.66 -13.19 9.26
CA ILE A 357 12.09 -14.41 8.59
C ILE A 357 11.32 -15.56 9.20
N PHE A 358 10.75 -16.37 8.32
CA PHE A 358 10.14 -17.64 8.66
C PHE A 358 10.89 -18.73 7.93
N GLY A 359 11.19 -19.81 8.62
CA GLY A 359 11.90 -20.93 8.03
C GLY A 359 11.59 -22.22 8.75
N ARG A 360 11.84 -23.31 8.05
CA ARG A 360 11.69 -24.68 8.54
C ARG A 360 12.86 -25.50 8.04
N LEU A 361 13.19 -26.54 8.79
CA LEU A 361 14.24 -27.45 8.39
C LEU A 361 13.63 -28.64 7.65
N VAL A 362 14.20 -28.96 6.48
CA VAL A 362 13.80 -30.10 5.65
C VAL A 362 15.02 -30.90 5.24
N THR A 363 14.87 -32.21 5.16
CA THR A 363 15.85 -33.11 4.55
C THR A 363 15.90 -32.93 3.03
N GLN A 364 16.92 -33.51 2.39
CA GLN A 364 17.02 -33.52 0.92
C GLN A 364 15.84 -34.24 0.24
N ASP A 365 15.23 -35.23 0.90
CA ASP A 365 13.99 -35.90 0.44
C ASP A 365 12.71 -35.13 0.82
N GLY A 366 12.82 -33.92 1.37
CA GLY A 366 11.70 -33.02 1.67
C GLY A 366 10.95 -33.33 2.96
N LYS A 367 11.44 -34.25 3.80
CA LYS A 367 10.85 -34.53 5.11
C LYS A 367 11.18 -33.42 6.08
N LEU A 368 10.18 -33.03 6.87
CA LEU A 368 10.34 -32.01 7.91
C LEU A 368 11.19 -32.57 9.05
N ILE A 369 12.13 -31.76 9.52
CA ILE A 369 12.91 -32.04 10.74
C ILE A 369 12.34 -31.16 11.84
N ASP A 370 11.98 -31.78 12.97
CA ASP A 370 11.55 -31.06 14.15
C ASP A 370 12.76 -30.39 14.81
N ALA A 371 12.83 -29.07 14.70
CA ALA A 371 13.92 -28.25 15.21
C ALA A 371 13.41 -26.85 15.51
N VAL A 372 13.92 -26.26 16.58
CA VAL A 372 13.67 -24.86 16.91
C VAL A 372 14.67 -24.01 16.15
N ILE A 373 14.17 -23.21 15.21
CA ILE A 373 14.98 -22.30 14.40
C ILE A 373 14.78 -20.87 14.92
N LYS A 374 15.89 -20.20 15.26
CA LYS A 374 15.88 -18.80 15.69
C LYS A 374 16.65 -17.96 14.69
N PHE A 375 16.09 -16.82 14.32
CA PHE A 375 16.74 -15.83 13.46
C PHE A 375 17.21 -14.65 14.32
N LYS A 376 18.47 -14.23 14.15
CA LYS A 376 19.10 -13.13 14.89
C LYS A 376 19.95 -12.27 13.96
N ALA A 377 20.43 -11.14 14.47
CA ALA A 377 21.36 -10.24 13.77
C ALA A 377 20.89 -9.91 12.33
N MET A 378 19.60 -9.60 12.19
CA MET A 378 18.98 -9.31 10.90
C MET A 378 19.44 -7.93 10.42
N THR A 379 19.99 -7.88 9.21
CA THR A 379 20.39 -6.65 8.53
C THR A 379 19.84 -6.69 7.11
N ALA A 380 19.90 -5.56 6.40
CA ALA A 380 19.52 -5.51 4.99
C ALA A 380 20.29 -6.49 4.06
N HIS A 381 21.38 -7.11 4.54
CA HIS A 381 22.31 -7.93 3.73
C HIS A 381 22.38 -9.38 4.20
N ASN A 382 22.10 -9.64 5.48
CA ASN A 382 22.31 -10.95 6.06
C ASN A 382 21.50 -11.15 7.35
N PHE A 383 21.44 -12.40 7.78
CA PHE A 383 20.89 -12.77 9.07
C PHE A 383 21.58 -14.02 9.61
N LEU A 384 21.57 -14.19 10.93
CA LEU A 384 22.09 -15.36 11.61
C LEU A 384 20.95 -16.34 11.89
N VAL A 385 21.13 -17.59 11.50
CA VAL A 385 20.26 -18.73 11.84
C VAL A 385 20.91 -19.52 12.95
N LEU A 386 20.13 -19.82 13.99
CA LEU A 386 20.50 -20.72 15.07
C LEU A 386 19.53 -21.91 15.04
N ILE A 387 20.07 -23.11 14.95
CA ILE A 387 19.29 -24.34 14.85
C ILE A 387 19.51 -25.14 16.13
N ASP A 388 18.44 -25.30 16.89
CA ASP A 388 18.38 -26.15 18.06
C ASP A 388 17.56 -27.38 17.68
N ILE A 389 18.25 -28.45 17.29
CA ILE A 389 17.60 -29.73 17.04
C ILE A 389 17.33 -30.30 18.42
N ASP A 390 16.05 -30.41 18.77
CA ASP A 390 15.55 -30.84 20.08
C ASP A 390 15.97 -32.30 20.32
N LYS A 391 17.25 -32.48 20.61
CA LYS A 391 17.69 -33.57 21.46
C LYS A 391 17.33 -33.06 22.83
N THR A 392 16.19 -33.51 23.34
CA THR A 392 15.93 -33.59 24.78
C THR A 392 17.07 -34.37 25.41
N MET A 393 18.22 -33.71 25.58
CA MET A 393 19.31 -34.19 26.38
C MET A 393 18.90 -33.84 27.80
N ASP A 394 18.61 -34.87 28.59
CA ASP A 394 18.61 -34.75 30.05
C ASP A 394 19.99 -34.26 30.49
N ILE A 395 20.15 -32.93 30.55
CA ILE A 395 21.33 -32.31 31.11
C ILE A 395 21.24 -32.55 32.61
N SER A 396 22.06 -33.47 33.11
CA SER A 396 22.16 -33.75 34.53
C SER A 396 22.80 -32.55 35.23
N ILE A 397 21.97 -31.73 35.88
CA ILE A 397 22.43 -30.63 36.73
C ILE A 397 22.91 -31.24 38.05
N ILE A 398 24.19 -31.08 38.38
CA ILE A 398 24.78 -31.61 39.62
C ILE A 398 24.30 -30.79 40.82
N ALA A 399 24.27 -29.47 40.65
CA ALA A 399 23.77 -28.53 41.62
C ALA A 399 23.30 -27.25 40.93
N SER A 400 22.32 -26.58 41.52
CA SER A 400 21.90 -25.23 41.11
C SER A 400 21.40 -24.45 42.31
N GLY A 401 21.38 -23.13 42.20
CA GLY A 401 20.86 -22.26 43.23
C GLY A 401 20.64 -20.84 42.74
N SER A 402 19.95 -20.06 43.56
CA SER A 402 19.63 -18.67 43.29
C SER A 402 19.91 -17.82 44.52
N HIS A 403 20.57 -16.68 44.36
CA HIS A 403 20.95 -15.79 45.44
C HIS A 403 20.50 -14.37 45.12
N LYS A 404 19.71 -13.79 46.01
CA LYS A 404 19.36 -12.37 45.95
C LYS A 404 20.46 -11.58 46.65
N PHE A 405 20.95 -10.53 46.00
CA PHE A 405 21.89 -9.59 46.60
C PHE A 405 21.51 -8.17 46.24
N ALA A 406 21.79 -7.24 47.15
CA ALA A 406 21.67 -5.81 46.89
C ALA A 406 23.06 -5.24 46.65
N TYR A 407 23.27 -4.60 45.50
CA TYR A 407 24.54 -3.94 45.21
C TYR A 407 24.51 -2.51 45.76
N ALA A 408 25.47 -2.16 46.61
CA ALA A 408 25.67 -0.80 47.11
C ALA A 408 27.07 -0.34 46.69
N LYS A 409 27.12 0.82 46.03
CA LYS A 409 28.24 1.41 45.24
C LYS A 409 29.59 1.64 45.96
N LYS A 410 29.84 1.04 47.12
CA LYS A 410 31.02 1.34 47.95
C LYS A 410 31.93 0.16 48.25
N PHE A 411 31.55 -1.07 47.92
CA PHE A 411 32.40 -2.24 48.21
C PHE A 411 32.22 -3.33 47.16
N ASP A 412 33.33 -4.03 46.89
CA ASP A 412 33.30 -5.33 46.25
C ASP A 412 32.39 -6.25 47.07
N ILE A 413 31.40 -6.85 46.42
CA ILE A 413 30.52 -7.84 47.06
C ILE A 413 31.05 -9.21 46.72
N ASP A 414 31.55 -9.91 47.74
CA ASP A 414 31.87 -11.32 47.67
C ASP A 414 30.64 -12.14 48.04
N ILE A 415 30.12 -12.91 47.09
CA ILE A 415 29.04 -13.86 47.34
C ILE A 415 29.64 -15.26 47.42
N PRO A 416 29.72 -15.88 48.62
CA PRO A 416 30.26 -17.22 48.77
C PRO A 416 29.20 -18.29 48.51
N PHE A 417 29.58 -19.37 47.81
CA PHE A 417 28.71 -20.54 47.57
C PHE A 417 29.42 -21.81 48.01
N LEU A 418 28.83 -22.55 48.95
CA LEU A 418 29.34 -23.87 49.31
C LEU A 418 29.02 -24.87 48.20
N LEU A 419 30.03 -25.61 47.80
CA LEU A 419 29.88 -26.66 46.80
C LEU A 419 29.51 -28.00 47.44
N PRO A 420 28.76 -28.87 46.73
CA PRO A 420 28.54 -30.23 47.18
C PRO A 420 29.87 -30.95 47.43
N GLU A 421 29.96 -31.73 48.51
CA GLU A 421 31.17 -32.45 48.89
C GLU A 421 31.62 -33.50 47.84
N ASN A 422 30.70 -33.94 46.99
CA ASN A 422 30.90 -35.00 46.00
C ASN A 422 30.90 -34.50 44.55
N LEU A 423 31.47 -33.32 44.29
CA LEU A 423 31.63 -32.83 42.92
C LEU A 423 32.57 -33.75 42.11
N PRO A 424 32.21 -34.13 40.87
CA PRO A 424 33.10 -34.89 40.01
C PRO A 424 34.37 -34.08 39.71
N THR A 425 35.49 -34.74 39.37
CA THR A 425 36.76 -34.04 39.11
C THR A 425 36.73 -33.11 37.90
N ASN A 426 35.71 -33.24 37.04
CA ASN A 426 35.52 -32.42 35.85
C ASN A 426 34.09 -31.85 35.83
N TRP A 427 33.95 -30.58 36.17
CA TRP A 427 32.68 -29.86 36.09
C TRP A 427 32.83 -28.48 35.44
N ILE A 428 31.70 -27.87 35.11
CA ILE A 428 31.56 -26.50 34.56
C ILE A 428 30.60 -25.75 35.47
N PHE A 429 30.96 -24.54 35.87
CA PHE A 429 30.10 -23.63 36.62
C PHE A 429 29.56 -22.57 35.67
N CYS A 430 28.25 -22.37 35.66
CA CYS A 430 27.60 -21.31 34.92
C CYS A 430 26.85 -20.40 35.89
N ALA A 431 26.93 -19.09 35.67
CA ALA A 431 26.19 -18.08 36.42
C ALA A 431 25.46 -17.14 35.46
N SER A 432 24.28 -16.67 35.87
CA SER A 432 23.54 -15.62 35.18
C SER A 432 22.98 -14.61 36.20
N PHE A 433 22.97 -13.35 35.81
CA PHE A 433 22.42 -12.27 36.62
C PHE A 433 21.11 -11.79 36.01
N GLN A 434 20.06 -11.76 36.82
CA GLN A 434 18.74 -11.25 36.43
C GLN A 434 18.44 -9.96 37.18
N TYR A 435 18.04 -8.94 36.43
CA TYR A 435 17.61 -7.64 36.92
C TYR A 435 16.15 -7.71 37.34
N LEU A 436 15.83 -7.19 38.52
CA LEU A 436 14.46 -7.07 39.00
C LEU A 436 13.82 -5.73 38.60
N LYS A 437 14.56 -4.83 37.93
CA LYS A 437 14.12 -3.54 37.40
C LYS A 437 14.64 -3.31 35.96
N ASP A 438 14.03 -2.38 35.24
CA ASP A 438 14.23 -2.11 33.80
C ASP A 438 15.60 -1.52 33.38
N CYS A 439 16.63 -1.60 34.23
CA CYS A 439 17.96 -1.05 33.98
C CYS A 439 18.97 -2.20 33.87
N GLY A 440 19.75 -2.24 32.77
CA GLY A 440 20.79 -3.26 32.54
C GLY A 440 22.02 -3.07 33.45
N PRO A 441 22.95 -4.04 33.49
CA PRO A 441 24.09 -4.00 34.40
C PRO A 441 25.09 -2.92 34.02
N ASN A 442 25.59 -2.19 35.03
CA ASN A 442 26.84 -1.42 34.94
C ASN A 442 27.91 -1.99 35.90
N PHE A 443 27.97 -3.32 36.03
CA PHE A 443 28.98 -3.99 36.84
C PHE A 443 29.68 -5.09 36.05
N HIS A 444 30.89 -5.39 36.48
CA HIS A 444 31.64 -6.56 36.08
C HIS A 444 31.63 -7.58 37.21
N ALA A 445 31.69 -8.86 36.87
CA ALA A 445 31.78 -9.94 37.85
C ALA A 445 33.05 -10.77 37.56
N ALA A 446 33.81 -11.06 38.61
CA ALA A 446 34.88 -12.04 38.61
C ALA A 446 34.46 -13.25 39.45
N ILE A 447 34.78 -14.45 38.98
CA ILE A 447 34.44 -15.70 39.68
C ILE A 447 35.73 -16.38 40.09
N GLN A 448 35.95 -16.55 41.39
CA GLN A 448 37.09 -17.25 41.93
C GLN A 448 36.65 -18.55 42.61
N TYR A 449 37.36 -19.65 42.35
CA TYR A 449 37.17 -20.90 43.07
C TYR A 449 38.20 -21.01 44.21
N ASP A 450 37.70 -20.96 45.44
CA ASP A 450 38.49 -21.22 46.64
C ASP A 450 38.46 -22.72 46.94
N LYS A 451 39.50 -23.40 46.45
CA LYS A 451 39.67 -24.85 46.61
C LYS A 451 39.86 -25.28 48.07
N VAL A 452 40.43 -24.42 48.93
CA VAL A 452 40.70 -24.75 50.33
C VAL A 452 39.40 -24.85 51.12
N ASN A 453 38.46 -23.94 50.85
CA ASN A 453 37.17 -23.89 51.53
C ASN A 453 36.01 -24.48 50.69
N ASN A 454 36.32 -25.10 49.56
CA ASN A 454 35.37 -25.66 48.58
C ASN A 454 34.20 -24.71 48.27
N LYS A 455 34.51 -23.44 47.95
CA LYS A 455 33.51 -22.42 47.66
C LYS A 455 33.84 -21.60 46.42
N PHE A 456 32.80 -21.13 45.74
CA PHE A 456 32.96 -20.03 44.78
C PHE A 456 32.83 -18.70 45.49
N ILE A 457 33.61 -17.72 45.05
CA ILE A 457 33.47 -16.32 45.41
C ILE A 457 33.21 -15.57 44.12
N ILE A 458 32.03 -14.96 44.01
CA ILE A 458 31.73 -14.05 42.92
C ILE A 458 31.93 -12.63 43.45
N THR A 459 32.89 -11.92 42.88
CA THR A 459 33.26 -10.55 43.23
C THR A 459 32.72 -9.61 42.17
N ILE A 460 31.87 -8.66 42.58
CA ILE A 460 31.22 -7.70 41.68
C ILE A 460 31.87 -6.32 41.84
N TYR A 461 32.37 -5.74 40.75
CA TYR A 461 33.04 -4.43 40.72
C TYR A 461 32.35 -3.47 39.73
N ASP A 462 32.25 -2.19 40.11
CA ASP A 462 31.66 -1.11 39.31
C ASP A 462 32.75 -0.45 38.46
N ASP A 463 32.51 -0.32 37.14
CA ASP A 463 33.45 0.32 36.21
C ASP A 463 33.04 1.79 35.92
N SER A 464 31.97 2.30 36.56
CA SER A 464 31.30 3.56 36.18
C SER A 464 31.07 4.56 37.34
N ASN A 465 31.79 5.69 37.30
CA ASN A 465 31.60 6.81 38.24
C ASN A 465 30.26 7.57 38.08
N MET A 466 29.44 7.25 37.08
CA MET A 466 28.10 7.81 36.83
C MET A 466 27.14 6.64 36.96
N TYR A 467 26.38 6.41 38.04
CA TYR A 467 24.93 6.65 38.11
C TYR A 467 24.41 6.70 39.57
N ASP A 468 23.09 6.90 39.71
CA ASP A 468 22.27 7.10 40.92
C ASP A 468 22.43 5.99 41.98
N THR A 469 22.25 6.37 43.24
CA THR A 469 22.64 5.64 44.46
C THR A 469 21.56 4.72 45.03
N SER A 470 20.51 4.41 44.29
CA SER A 470 19.49 3.48 44.78
C SER A 470 20.04 2.06 44.82
N THR A 471 19.97 1.40 45.98
CA THR A 471 20.26 -0.03 46.12
C THR A 471 19.39 -0.83 45.15
N GLU A 472 20.03 -1.48 44.18
CA GLU A 472 19.37 -2.36 43.23
C GLU A 472 19.43 -3.80 43.74
N GLU A 473 18.30 -4.51 43.68
CA GLU A 473 18.22 -5.94 43.98
C GLU A 473 18.48 -6.74 42.70
N TYR A 474 19.43 -7.66 42.78
CA TYR A 474 19.80 -8.58 41.71
C TYR A 474 19.51 -10.01 42.14
N LEU A 475 19.18 -10.85 41.17
CA LEU A 475 19.07 -12.29 41.34
C LEU A 475 20.20 -12.96 40.56
N LEU A 476 21.14 -13.57 41.27
CA LEU A 476 22.16 -14.43 40.69
C LEU A 476 21.64 -15.87 40.67
N ASN A 477 21.53 -16.45 39.48
CA ASN A 477 21.27 -17.87 39.30
C ASN A 477 22.58 -18.56 38.92
N TRP A 478 22.81 -19.76 39.44
CA TRP A 478 24.00 -20.55 39.10
C TRP A 478 23.68 -22.03 39.01
N CYS A 479 24.49 -22.75 38.24
CA CYS A 479 24.41 -24.20 38.10
C CYS A 479 25.76 -24.83 37.79
N ILE A 480 25.88 -26.12 38.10
CA ILE A 480 27.08 -26.94 37.89
C ILE A 480 26.74 -28.15 37.04
N PHE A 481 27.53 -28.37 36.01
CA PHE A 481 27.39 -29.48 35.06
C PHE A 481 28.64 -30.36 35.06
N PRO A 482 28.56 -31.65 34.73
CA PRO A 482 29.75 -32.46 34.47
C PRO A 482 30.35 -32.08 33.09
N LYS A 483 31.68 -32.04 33.00
CA LYS A 483 32.43 -31.52 31.83
C LYS A 483 32.39 -32.44 30.59
N ASP A 484 31.98 -33.68 30.76
CA ASP A 484 31.79 -34.67 29.70
C ASP A 484 30.67 -34.29 28.71
N HIS A 485 29.86 -33.26 29.02
CA HIS A 485 29.00 -32.58 28.04
C HIS A 485 29.81 -31.73 27.04
N LYS A 486 30.45 -32.40 26.09
CA LYS A 486 31.24 -31.80 24.98
C LYS A 486 30.49 -30.69 24.22
N ILE A 487 29.17 -30.82 24.08
CA ILE A 487 28.30 -29.87 23.37
C ILE A 487 28.12 -28.56 24.16
N LEU A 488 28.00 -28.61 25.49
CA LEU A 488 27.90 -27.40 26.32
C LEU A 488 29.22 -26.63 26.32
N VAL A 489 30.35 -27.33 26.36
CA VAL A 489 31.69 -26.73 26.25
C VAL A 489 31.82 -25.97 24.93
N ASP A 490 31.38 -26.55 23.81
CA ASP A 490 31.48 -25.92 22.49
C ASP A 490 30.48 -24.76 22.32
N ASN A 491 29.27 -24.85 22.91
CA ASN A 491 28.28 -23.77 22.92
C ASN A 491 28.65 -22.60 23.86
N LEU A 492 29.34 -22.85 24.97
CA LEU A 492 29.83 -21.80 25.87
C LEU A 492 31.05 -21.10 25.27
N LYS A 493 32.00 -21.86 24.68
CA LYS A 493 33.16 -21.30 23.94
C LYS A 493 32.77 -20.46 22.74
N SER A 494 31.72 -20.82 22.01
CA SER A 494 31.28 -20.05 20.83
C SER A 494 30.61 -18.71 21.15
N ARG A 495 30.18 -18.50 22.41
CA ARG A 495 29.71 -17.19 22.89
C ARG A 495 30.86 -16.22 23.18
N GLU A 496 32.11 -16.67 23.21
CA GLU A 496 33.29 -15.81 23.39
C GLU A 496 33.66 -14.97 22.14
N ILE A 497 33.07 -15.25 20.96
CA ILE A 497 33.58 -14.68 19.68
C ILE A 497 32.70 -13.57 19.07
N LEU A 498 31.52 -13.26 19.61
CA LEU A 498 30.62 -12.23 19.02
C LEU A 498 30.53 -10.95 19.86
N GLY A 499 31.58 -10.14 19.81
CA GLY A 499 31.57 -8.75 20.27
C GLY A 499 30.92 -7.81 19.24
N GLY A 500 29.61 -7.58 19.37
CA GLY A 500 28.87 -6.49 18.75
C GLY A 500 28.34 -5.55 19.83
N LYS A 501 28.37 -4.23 19.59
CA LYS A 501 28.04 -3.14 20.54
C LYS A 501 26.68 -3.32 21.23
N ASN A 502 26.68 -4.02 22.37
CA ASN A 502 26.02 -3.71 23.64
C ASN A 502 26.06 -4.99 24.51
N GLN A 503 27.17 -5.08 25.25
CA GLN A 503 27.40 -5.78 26.53
C GLN A 503 26.67 -7.12 26.80
N GLU A 504 27.42 -8.22 26.67
CA GLU A 504 27.32 -9.39 27.54
C GLU A 504 28.74 -9.71 28.06
N ILE A 505 28.91 -9.85 29.39
CA ILE A 505 30.16 -10.33 30.00
C ILE A 505 29.93 -11.78 30.41
N SER A 506 30.46 -12.70 29.59
CA SER A 506 30.73 -14.08 30.00
C SER A 506 32.15 -14.12 30.59
N ALA A 507 32.28 -14.36 31.89
CA ALA A 507 33.58 -14.56 32.53
C ALA A 507 33.95 -16.04 32.47
N ASP A 508 34.94 -16.38 31.64
CA ASP A 508 35.60 -17.69 31.68
C ASP A 508 36.88 -17.60 32.53
N ASN A 509 37.12 -18.59 33.39
CA ASN A 509 38.37 -18.71 34.15
C ASN A 509 39.00 -20.08 33.88
N HIS A 510 39.99 -20.10 32.98
CA HIS A 510 40.84 -21.26 32.69
C HIS A 510 41.81 -21.51 33.86
N LEU A 511 41.48 -22.48 34.74
CA LEU A 511 42.45 -23.04 35.70
C LEU A 511 43.29 -24.11 34.99
N GLU A 512 44.39 -23.70 34.34
CA GLU A 512 45.44 -24.62 33.89
C GLU A 512 46.81 -24.33 34.55
N LYS A 513 47.44 -25.42 34.98
CA LYS A 513 48.68 -25.55 35.76
C LYS A 513 49.85 -24.69 35.25
N ARG A 514 50.50 -23.95 36.15
CA ARG A 514 51.93 -23.64 36.04
C ARG A 514 52.73 -24.65 36.87
N PHE A 515 53.36 -25.61 36.20
CA PHE A 515 54.59 -26.23 36.70
C PHE A 515 55.74 -25.57 35.94
N ASN A 516 56.65 -24.92 36.65
CA ASN A 516 58.01 -24.66 36.16
C ASN A 516 58.91 -25.77 36.71
N LEU A 517 59.90 -26.16 35.89
CA LEU A 517 60.97 -27.12 36.17
C LEU A 517 61.47 -27.12 37.62
#